data_AF-M0B7W9-F1
#
_entry.id   AF-M0B7W9-F1
#
_cell.length_a   1.000
_cell.length_b   1.000
_cell.length_c   1.000
_cell.angle_alpha   90.00
_cell.angle_beta   90.00
_cell.angle_gamma   90.00
#
_symmetry.space_group_name_H-M   'P 1'
#
loop_
_entity.id
_entity.type
_entity.pdbx_description
1 polymer ?
#
loop_
_entity_poly.entity_id
_entity_poly.type
_entity_poly.pdbx_seq_one_letter_code
_entity_poly.pdbx_strand_id
1 'polypeptide(L)'
;NAGETYATGLPLLVSDRDDGLAIVDYESGEVVQNITDANGQEIGISGDGRIAAVQSRISASDRLNVYDVATGEELLEERESTFDGSIRNPLANGNVVVAAGADTVIGFGVTPGDPDASGDQIWSTGHGTGELAKSPDETMVAFCSGMDLYILDFETGDELHVVEGFTDDHPRGIDFG
;
A
#
# COMPACT_ATOMS: atom_id res chain seq x y z
N ASN A 1 -27.69 22.51 0.71
CA ASN A 1 -26.38 22.89 0.14
C ASN A 1 -25.37 23.02 1.25
N ALA A 2 -24.95 21.88 1.80
CA ALA A 2 -23.74 21.81 2.60
C ALA A 2 -22.60 21.61 1.60
N GLY A 3 -21.68 22.57 1.54
CA GLY A 3 -20.48 22.43 0.73
C GLY A 3 -19.54 21.47 1.44
N GLU A 4 -19.11 20.44 0.74
CA GLU A 4 -17.99 19.59 1.14
C GLU A 4 -16.77 20.49 1.31
N THR A 5 -16.30 20.61 2.54
CA THR A 5 -15.06 21.30 2.85
C THR A 5 -13.98 20.24 2.74
N TYR A 6 -13.35 20.14 1.57
CA TYR A 6 -12.18 19.30 1.41
C TYR A 6 -11.10 19.81 2.37
N ALA A 7 -10.59 18.94 3.24
CA ALA A 7 -9.41 19.21 4.02
C ALA A 7 -8.29 19.63 3.06
N THR A 8 -7.74 20.84 3.25
CA THR A 8 -6.66 21.40 2.42
C THR A 8 -5.29 20.81 2.75
N GLY A 9 -5.28 19.65 3.40
CA GLY A 9 -4.15 18.99 4.02
C GLY A 9 -4.18 17.49 3.76
N LEU A 10 -3.00 16.86 3.67
CA LEU A 10 -2.93 15.40 3.61
C LEU A 10 -3.53 14.82 4.90
N PRO A 11 -4.47 13.87 4.82
CA PRO A 11 -5.04 13.24 5.98
C PRO A 11 -3.99 12.44 6.74
N LEU A 12 -4.06 12.45 8.07
CA LEU A 12 -3.32 11.52 8.90
C LEU A 12 -4.12 10.21 9.00
N LEU A 13 -3.52 9.10 8.60
CA LEU A 13 -4.10 7.78 8.85
C LEU A 13 -3.57 7.20 10.16
N VAL A 14 -4.49 6.68 10.97
CA VAL A 14 -4.19 5.98 12.20
C VAL A 14 -4.88 4.63 12.13
N SER A 15 -4.12 3.55 11.97
CA SER A 15 -4.65 2.22 12.25
C SER A 15 -4.34 1.83 13.68
N ASP A 16 -5.30 1.21 14.33
CA ASP A 16 -5.02 0.35 15.47
C ASP A 16 -5.34 -1.11 15.11
N ARG A 17 -4.97 -2.01 16.03
CA ARG A 17 -5.12 -3.45 15.83
C ARG A 17 -6.57 -3.93 16.02
N ASP A 18 -7.39 -3.17 16.75
CA ASP A 18 -8.60 -3.69 17.41
C ASP A 18 -9.90 -2.96 17.00
N ASP A 19 -9.82 -1.68 16.66
CA ASP A 19 -10.94 -0.74 16.43
C ASP A 19 -10.97 -0.16 15.00
N GLY A 20 -9.92 -0.35 14.18
CA GLY A 20 -9.96 -0.11 12.72
C GLY A 20 -8.93 0.88 12.17
N LEU A 21 -9.23 1.46 11.01
CA LEU A 21 -8.50 2.57 10.40
C LEU A 21 -9.28 3.87 10.60
N ALA A 22 -8.66 4.87 11.21
CA ALA A 22 -9.18 6.23 11.32
C ALA A 22 -8.46 7.18 10.36
N ILE A 23 -9.24 8.05 9.72
CA ILE A 23 -8.77 9.15 8.90
C ILE A 23 -8.97 10.43 9.71
N VAL A 24 -7.87 11.10 10.02
CA VAL A 24 -7.84 12.28 10.89
C VAL A 24 -7.43 13.48 10.06
N ASP A 25 -8.21 14.56 10.16
CA ASP A 25 -7.79 15.85 9.63
C ASP A 25 -6.63 16.36 10.48
N TYR A 26 -5.44 16.49 9.88
CA TYR A 26 -4.23 16.77 10.62
C TYR A 26 -4.27 18.16 11.29
N GLU A 27 -5.00 19.12 10.72
CA GLU A 27 -5.04 20.50 11.19
C GLU A 27 -5.90 20.65 12.44
N SER A 28 -7.08 20.03 12.43
CA SER A 28 -8.05 20.09 13.52
C SER A 28 -7.86 18.97 14.55
N GLY A 29 -7.24 17.86 14.15
CA GLY A 29 -7.16 16.62 14.93
C GLY A 29 -8.51 15.88 15.01
N GLU A 30 -9.50 16.27 14.20
CA GLU A 30 -10.80 15.61 14.18
C GLU A 30 -10.75 14.33 13.35
N VAL A 31 -11.41 13.29 13.85
CA VAL A 31 -11.65 12.07 13.08
C VAL A 31 -12.71 12.39 12.02
N VAL A 32 -12.28 12.41 10.76
CA VAL A 32 -13.13 12.65 9.60
C VAL A 32 -13.87 11.38 9.22
N GLN A 33 -13.21 10.23 9.36
CA GLN A 33 -13.76 8.94 9.00
C GLN A 33 -13.18 7.81 9.86
N ASN A 34 -14.03 6.81 10.16
CA ASN A 34 -13.63 5.55 10.79
C ASN A 34 -14.03 4.38 9.89
N ILE A 35 -13.08 3.49 9.65
CA ILE A 35 -13.23 2.25 8.89
C ILE A 35 -13.06 1.11 9.89
N THR A 36 -14.17 0.63 10.43
CA THR A 36 -14.20 -0.25 11.62
C THR A 36 -13.89 -1.72 11.33
N ASP A 37 -13.72 -2.10 10.06
CA ASP A 37 -13.42 -3.47 9.65
C ASP A 37 -11.96 -3.66 9.19
N ALA A 38 -11.13 -2.61 9.31
CA ALA A 38 -9.72 -2.63 8.93
C ALA A 38 -8.80 -2.85 10.13
N ASN A 39 -8.54 -4.10 10.52
CA ASN A 39 -7.58 -4.45 11.59
C ASN A 39 -6.12 -4.26 11.14
N GLY A 40 -5.70 -3.01 10.94
CA GLY A 40 -4.44 -2.65 10.30
C GLY A 40 -3.20 -3.03 11.12
N GLN A 41 -2.16 -3.50 10.43
CA GLN A 41 -0.80 -3.64 10.98
C GLN A 41 0.18 -2.70 10.28
N GLU A 42 0.02 -2.51 8.96
CA GLU A 42 0.88 -1.69 8.11
C GLU A 42 0.00 -0.89 7.14
N ILE A 43 0.36 0.36 6.84
CA ILE A 43 -0.42 1.27 5.98
C ILE A 43 0.49 1.98 4.97
N GLY A 44 0.05 2.06 3.72
CA GLY A 44 0.59 2.94 2.68
C GLY A 44 -0.44 3.95 2.19
N ILE A 45 0.00 5.17 1.88
CA ILE A 45 -0.85 6.24 1.34
C ILE A 45 -0.24 6.75 0.03
N SER A 46 -1.09 7.03 -0.95
CA SER A 46 -0.71 7.79 -2.15
C SER A 46 -0.42 9.25 -1.80
N GLY A 47 0.46 9.89 -2.57
CA GLY A 47 0.93 11.26 -2.32
C GLY A 47 -0.13 12.30 -2.56
N ASP A 48 -1.18 11.95 -3.31
CA ASP A 48 -2.41 12.74 -3.45
C ASP A 48 -3.42 12.52 -2.31
N GLY A 49 -3.13 11.60 -1.38
CA GLY A 49 -3.95 11.29 -0.21
C GLY A 49 -5.27 10.62 -0.53
N ARG A 50 -5.48 10.10 -1.75
CA ARG A 50 -6.76 9.50 -2.16
C ARG A 50 -6.87 8.02 -1.89
N ILE A 51 -5.73 7.32 -1.79
CA ILE A 51 -5.70 5.87 -1.67
C ILE A 51 -4.98 5.50 -0.39
N ALA A 52 -5.64 4.68 0.42
CA ALA A 52 -5.06 4.03 1.58
C ALA A 52 -5.01 2.53 1.34
N ALA A 53 -3.82 1.95 1.36
CA ALA A 53 -3.60 0.51 1.31
C ALA A 53 -3.24 0.01 2.71
N VAL A 54 -3.99 -0.94 3.22
CA VAL A 54 -3.90 -1.42 4.60
C VAL A 54 -3.68 -2.92 4.57
N GLN A 55 -2.59 -3.36 5.20
CA GLN A 55 -2.46 -4.76 5.57
C GLN A 55 -3.32 -4.95 6.81
N SER A 56 -4.47 -5.62 6.64
CA SER A 56 -5.34 -5.97 7.76
C SER A 56 -5.13 -7.43 8.15
N ARG A 57 -5.44 -7.75 9.41
CA ARG A 57 -5.43 -9.13 9.88
C ARG A 57 -6.75 -9.49 10.53
N ILE A 58 -7.50 -10.38 9.89
CA ILE A 58 -8.74 -10.91 10.44
C ILE A 58 -8.51 -12.39 10.78
N SER A 59 -8.47 -12.67 12.09
CA SER A 59 -8.03 -13.97 12.62
C SER A 59 -6.58 -14.31 12.23
N ALA A 60 -6.33 -15.51 11.69
CA ALA A 60 -4.99 -15.99 11.38
C ALA A 60 -4.48 -15.58 9.99
N SER A 61 -5.31 -14.94 9.17
CA SER A 61 -4.99 -14.57 7.77
C SER A 61 -4.89 -13.07 7.59
N ASP A 62 -3.87 -12.68 6.84
CA ASP A 62 -3.65 -11.31 6.39
C ASP A 62 -4.54 -10.99 5.18
N ARG A 63 -4.85 -9.72 4.99
CA ARG A 63 -5.55 -9.18 3.82
C ARG A 63 -4.91 -7.88 3.41
N LEU A 64 -5.01 -7.55 2.13
CA LEU A 64 -4.77 -6.22 1.63
C LEU A 64 -6.13 -5.59 1.36
N ASN A 65 -6.49 -4.60 2.16
CA ASN A 65 -7.66 -3.77 1.92
C ASN A 65 -7.20 -2.43 1.34
N VAL A 66 -7.85 -1.98 0.28
CA VAL A 66 -7.59 -0.65 -0.31
C VAL A 66 -8.85 0.17 -0.22
N TYR A 67 -8.70 1.40 0.26
CA TYR A 67 -9.80 2.34 0.46
C TYR A 67 -9.60 3.61 -0.35
N ASP A 68 -10.70 4.11 -0.90
CA ASP A 68 -10.81 5.53 -1.25
C ASP A 68 -10.87 6.32 0.06
N VAL A 69 -9.91 7.20 0.29
CA VAL A 69 -9.77 7.95 1.54
C VAL A 69 -10.87 8.98 1.73
N ALA A 70 -11.42 9.53 0.64
CA ALA A 70 -12.43 10.58 0.72
C ALA A 70 -13.82 10.01 1.07
N THR A 71 -14.12 8.80 0.60
CA THR A 71 -15.42 8.15 0.82
C THR A 71 -15.35 7.03 1.86
N GLY A 72 -14.18 6.46 2.11
CA GLY A 72 -13.90 5.20 2.82
C GLY A 72 -14.55 3.98 2.19
N GLU A 73 -14.90 4.08 0.90
CA GLU A 73 -15.31 2.92 0.11
C GLU A 73 -14.12 1.99 -0.09
N GLU A 74 -14.35 0.69 0.06
CA GLU A 74 -13.35 -0.33 -0.23
C GLU A 74 -13.26 -0.54 -1.74
N LEU A 75 -12.09 -0.26 -2.32
CA LEU A 75 -11.76 -0.43 -3.73
C LEU A 75 -11.23 -1.83 -4.05
N LEU A 76 -10.61 -2.48 -3.06
CA LEU A 76 -10.05 -3.83 -3.19
C LEU A 76 -10.03 -4.52 -1.83
N GLU A 77 -10.50 -5.77 -1.78
CA GLU A 77 -10.15 -6.74 -0.74
C GLU A 77 -9.39 -7.89 -1.41
N GLU A 78 -8.07 -7.93 -1.22
CA GLU A 78 -7.23 -9.03 -1.68
C GLU A 78 -6.82 -9.93 -0.53
N ARG A 79 -6.79 -11.24 -0.79
CA ARG A 79 -6.54 -12.27 0.23
C ARG A 79 -5.21 -12.96 -0.01
N GLU A 80 -4.69 -13.62 1.02
CA GLU A 80 -3.45 -14.42 0.95
C GLU A 80 -3.42 -15.41 -0.22
N SER A 81 -4.53 -15.80 -0.87
CA SER A 81 -4.44 -16.75 -2.00
C SER A 81 -3.55 -16.28 -3.16
N THR A 82 -3.36 -14.97 -3.31
CA THR A 82 -2.53 -14.40 -4.38
C THR A 82 -1.08 -14.19 -3.91
N PHE A 83 -0.84 -14.17 -2.61
CA PHE A 83 0.48 -14.00 -1.99
C PHE A 83 0.94 -15.31 -1.33
N ASP A 84 2.14 -15.81 -1.61
CA ASP A 84 2.66 -16.90 -0.78
C ASP A 84 3.02 -16.36 0.62
N GLY A 85 2.12 -16.58 1.59
CA GLY A 85 2.29 -16.17 2.99
C GLY A 85 1.74 -14.77 3.33
N SER A 86 2.32 -14.18 4.38
CA SER A 86 1.88 -12.89 4.93
C SER A 86 2.06 -11.74 3.94
N ILE A 87 1.03 -10.92 3.79
CA ILE A 87 1.08 -9.65 3.07
C ILE A 87 1.84 -8.61 3.91
N ARG A 88 2.71 -7.84 3.29
CA ARG A 88 3.59 -6.86 3.93
C ARG A 88 3.75 -5.58 3.11
N ASN A 89 4.03 -4.50 3.83
CA ASN A 89 4.44 -3.19 3.38
C ASN A 89 3.64 -2.66 2.19
N PRO A 90 2.31 -2.52 2.34
CA PRO A 90 1.51 -1.91 1.30
C PRO A 90 2.00 -0.49 1.01
N LEU A 91 2.12 -0.17 -0.28
CA LEU A 91 2.43 1.13 -0.83
C LEU A 91 1.33 1.50 -1.82
N ALA A 92 1.07 2.79 -2.01
CA ALA A 92 0.12 3.26 -3.02
C ALA A 92 0.71 4.45 -3.78
N ASN A 93 0.47 4.55 -5.08
CA ASN A 93 0.47 5.80 -5.83
C ASN A 93 -0.98 6.02 -6.34
N GLY A 94 -1.30 7.20 -6.87
CA GLY A 94 -2.70 7.61 -7.14
C GLY A 94 -3.59 6.69 -8.00
N ASN A 95 -3.07 5.58 -8.54
CA ASN A 95 -3.76 4.58 -9.35
C ASN A 95 -3.24 3.14 -9.19
N VAL A 96 -2.21 2.89 -8.38
CA VAL A 96 -1.65 1.55 -8.16
C VAL A 96 -1.37 1.32 -6.69
N VAL A 97 -1.69 0.12 -6.21
CA VAL A 97 -1.28 -0.37 -4.90
C VAL A 97 -0.28 -1.50 -5.08
N VAL A 98 0.83 -1.45 -4.35
CA VAL A 98 1.86 -2.47 -4.34
C VAL A 98 1.94 -3.08 -2.95
N ALA A 99 2.02 -4.41 -2.88
CA ALA A 99 2.32 -5.11 -1.63
C ALA A 99 3.26 -6.28 -1.89
N ALA A 100 3.94 -6.72 -0.83
CA ALA A 100 4.85 -7.86 -0.89
C ALA A 100 4.31 -9.06 -0.10
N GLY A 101 4.57 -10.25 -0.61
CA GLY A 101 4.50 -11.52 0.11
C GLY A 101 5.88 -12.15 0.22
N ALA A 102 5.97 -13.39 0.72
CA ALA A 102 7.25 -14.06 0.92
C ALA A 102 8.02 -14.24 -0.40
N ASP A 103 7.31 -14.58 -1.48
CA ASP A 103 7.91 -14.95 -2.77
C ASP A 103 7.46 -14.07 -3.95
N THR A 104 6.69 -13.01 -3.72
CA THR A 104 6.29 -12.10 -4.80
C THR A 104 6.04 -10.67 -4.31
N VAL A 105 6.30 -9.70 -5.17
CA VAL A 105 5.74 -8.34 -5.09
C VAL A 105 4.68 -8.21 -6.18
N ILE A 106 3.55 -7.61 -5.87
CA ILE A 106 2.39 -7.51 -6.77
C ILE A 106 1.88 -6.08 -6.81
N GLY A 107 1.60 -5.58 -8.01
CA GLY A 107 0.88 -4.33 -8.25
C GLY A 107 -0.57 -4.58 -8.65
N PHE A 108 -1.48 -3.82 -8.07
CA PHE A 108 -2.92 -3.82 -8.37
C PHE A 108 -3.32 -2.46 -8.91
N GLY A 109 -4.06 -2.45 -10.01
CA GLY A 109 -4.70 -1.24 -10.53
C GLY A 109 -5.86 -0.84 -9.63
N VAL A 110 -5.96 0.45 -9.29
CA VAL A 110 -7.01 1.00 -8.44
C VAL A 110 -7.49 2.33 -9.01
N THR A 111 -8.80 2.55 -8.94
CA THR A 111 -9.47 3.75 -9.45
C THR A 111 -10.30 4.37 -8.33
N PRO A 112 -9.87 5.50 -7.74
CA PRO A 112 -10.64 6.19 -6.70
C PRO A 112 -12.07 6.49 -7.15
N GLY A 113 -13.04 6.17 -6.29
CA GLY A 113 -14.48 6.27 -6.56
C GLY A 113 -15.05 5.26 -7.56
N ASP A 114 -14.28 4.25 -7.99
CA ASP A 114 -14.74 3.20 -8.89
C ASP A 114 -14.20 1.82 -8.45
N PRO A 115 -14.88 1.14 -7.50
CA PRO A 115 -14.47 -0.19 -7.05
C PRO A 115 -14.60 -1.25 -8.14
N ASP A 116 -15.49 -1.08 -9.12
CA ASP A 116 -15.68 -2.03 -10.23
C ASP A 116 -14.51 -1.95 -11.24
N ALA A 117 -13.81 -0.81 -11.30
CA ALA A 117 -12.59 -0.61 -12.10
C ALA A 117 -11.29 -0.77 -11.28
N SER A 118 -11.39 -1.37 -10.09
CA SER A 118 -10.27 -1.56 -9.17
C SER A 118 -10.04 -3.04 -8.89
N GLY A 119 -8.82 -3.38 -8.45
CA GLY A 119 -8.48 -4.70 -7.92
C GLY A 119 -7.83 -5.67 -8.89
N ASP A 120 -7.71 -5.31 -10.17
CA ASP A 120 -6.97 -6.15 -11.13
C ASP A 120 -5.48 -6.18 -10.77
N GLN A 121 -4.92 -7.38 -10.64
CA GLN A 121 -3.46 -7.55 -10.65
C GLN A 121 -2.93 -7.15 -12.03
N ILE A 122 -2.07 -6.14 -12.06
CA ILE A 122 -1.52 -5.58 -13.30
C ILE A 122 -0.08 -6.04 -13.58
N TRP A 123 0.68 -6.38 -12.54
CA TRP A 123 2.03 -6.96 -12.67
C TRP A 123 2.43 -7.74 -11.40
N SER A 124 3.42 -8.63 -11.54
CA SER A 124 4.09 -9.30 -10.42
C SER A 124 5.53 -9.68 -10.78
N THR A 125 6.39 -9.79 -9.77
CA THR A 125 7.84 -10.00 -9.96
C THR A 125 8.27 -11.47 -9.92
N GLY A 126 7.49 -12.35 -9.27
CA GLY A 126 7.92 -13.72 -8.98
C GLY A 126 9.08 -13.81 -7.98
N HIS A 127 9.41 -12.70 -7.32
CA HIS A 127 10.42 -12.58 -6.28
C HIS A 127 9.84 -11.76 -5.13
N GLY A 128 9.93 -12.27 -3.90
CA GLY A 128 9.33 -11.64 -2.73
C GLY A 128 10.34 -11.05 -1.77
N THR A 129 9.80 -10.28 -0.83
CA THR A 129 10.57 -9.68 0.25
C THR A 129 9.68 -9.20 1.37
N GLY A 130 10.28 -8.96 2.53
CA GLY A 130 9.61 -8.30 3.63
C GLY A 130 9.52 -6.79 3.47
N GLU A 131 10.41 -6.13 2.71
CA GLU A 131 10.56 -4.67 2.72
C GLU A 131 10.39 -4.00 1.35
N LEU A 132 9.57 -2.96 1.31
CA LEU A 132 9.32 -2.14 0.13
C LEU A 132 9.58 -0.67 0.43
N ALA A 133 10.08 0.07 -0.56
CA ALA A 133 10.19 1.53 -0.51
C ALA A 133 9.62 2.15 -1.78
N LYS A 134 9.03 3.34 -1.66
CA LYS A 134 8.51 4.14 -2.78
C LYS A 134 9.37 5.39 -2.96
N SER A 135 9.65 5.78 -4.19
CA SER A 135 10.33 7.06 -4.46
C SER A 135 9.45 8.26 -4.06
N PRO A 136 10.03 9.42 -3.71
CA PRO A 136 9.26 10.61 -3.35
C PRO A 136 8.33 11.13 -4.45
N ASP A 137 8.65 10.84 -5.72
CA ASP A 137 7.83 11.19 -6.87
C ASP A 137 6.81 10.09 -7.26
N GLU A 138 6.76 8.99 -6.49
CA GLU A 138 5.84 7.86 -6.66
C GLU A 138 5.96 7.10 -7.97
N THR A 139 7.08 7.28 -8.68
CA THR A 139 7.34 6.60 -9.95
C THR A 139 8.08 5.29 -9.79
N MET A 140 8.71 5.04 -8.64
CA MET A 140 9.52 3.85 -8.43
C MET A 140 9.14 3.12 -7.15
N VAL A 141 9.23 1.79 -7.20
CA VAL A 141 9.25 0.92 -6.03
C VAL A 141 10.58 0.18 -5.97
N ALA A 142 11.15 0.08 -4.78
CA ALA A 142 12.38 -0.66 -4.52
C ALA A 142 12.14 -1.77 -3.51
N PHE A 143 12.76 -2.92 -3.75
CA PHE A 143 12.62 -4.10 -2.92
C PHE A 143 13.84 -5.01 -3.06
N CYS A 144 14.16 -5.79 -2.04
CA CYS A 144 15.33 -6.68 -2.07
C CYS A 144 14.93 -8.14 -2.13
N SER A 145 15.50 -8.92 -3.05
CA SER A 145 15.32 -10.37 -3.07
C SER A 145 16.68 -11.05 -3.04
N GLY A 146 16.93 -11.85 -2.00
CA GLY A 146 18.27 -12.37 -1.74
C GLY A 146 19.29 -11.25 -1.57
N MET A 147 20.34 -11.26 -2.40
CA MET A 147 21.47 -10.32 -2.33
C MET A 147 21.36 -9.15 -3.30
N ASP A 148 20.20 -8.97 -3.93
CA ASP A 148 20.00 -7.99 -4.99
C ASP A 148 18.88 -7.01 -4.61
N LEU A 149 19.07 -5.74 -4.96
CA LEU A 149 18.06 -4.69 -4.86
C LEU A 149 17.48 -4.43 -6.24
N TYR A 150 16.17 -4.59 -6.36
CA TYR A 150 15.41 -4.29 -7.56
C TYR A 150 14.76 -2.91 -7.40
N ILE A 151 14.78 -2.13 -8.48
CA ILE A 151 14.05 -0.87 -8.61
C ILE A 151 13.19 -1.01 -9.85
N LEU A 152 11.88 -0.92 -9.66
CA LEU A 152 10.88 -1.05 -10.72
C LEU A 152 10.17 0.28 -10.95
N ASP A 153 9.61 0.43 -12.14
CA ASP A 153 8.53 1.39 -12.38
C ASP A 153 7.31 0.98 -11.54
N PHE A 154 6.79 1.92 -10.76
CA PHE A 154 5.69 1.65 -9.82
C PHE A 154 4.40 1.26 -10.54
N GLU A 155 4.12 1.87 -11.70
CA GLU A 155 2.87 1.63 -12.42
C GLU A 155 2.92 0.34 -13.23
N THR A 156 4.03 0.07 -13.91
CA THR A 156 4.11 -1.05 -14.86
C THR A 156 4.78 -2.29 -14.29
N GLY A 157 5.54 -2.16 -13.20
CA GLY A 157 6.37 -3.23 -12.66
C GLY A 157 7.60 -3.53 -13.53
N ASP A 158 7.89 -2.70 -14.53
CA ASP A 158 9.07 -2.87 -15.37
C ASP A 158 10.34 -2.66 -14.55
N GLU A 159 11.32 -3.55 -14.72
CA GLU A 159 12.62 -3.42 -14.09
C GLU A 159 13.40 -2.23 -14.67
N LEU A 160 13.67 -1.23 -13.83
CA LEU A 160 14.47 -0.07 -14.18
C LEU A 160 15.94 -0.31 -13.87
N HIS A 161 16.22 -0.87 -12.68
CA HIS A 161 17.57 -1.15 -12.21
C HIS A 161 17.63 -2.38 -11.30
N VAL A 162 18.77 -3.07 -11.35
CA VAL A 162 19.17 -4.07 -10.37
C VAL A 162 20.54 -3.69 -9.82
N VAL A 163 20.65 -3.62 -8.50
CA VAL A 163 21.92 -3.42 -7.80
C VAL A 163 22.29 -4.75 -7.15
N GLU A 164 23.27 -5.42 -7.74
CA GLU A 164 23.71 -6.75 -7.32
C GLU A 164 24.84 -6.70 -6.28
N GLY A 165 24.98 -7.78 -5.52
CA GLY A 165 26.20 -8.05 -4.76
C GLY A 165 26.22 -7.51 -3.34
N PHE A 166 25.04 -7.35 -2.71
CA PHE A 166 24.99 -7.17 -1.26
C PHE A 166 25.52 -8.44 -0.57
N THR A 167 26.26 -8.27 0.54
CA THR A 167 26.84 -9.40 1.28
C THR A 167 25.89 -10.01 2.31
N ASP A 168 24.74 -9.37 2.52
CA ASP A 168 23.68 -9.78 3.43
C ASP A 168 22.41 -9.95 2.58
N ASP A 169 21.71 -11.07 2.78
CA ASP A 169 20.47 -11.42 2.10
C ASP A 169 19.22 -10.87 2.81
N HIS A 170 19.41 -10.11 3.91
CA HIS A 170 18.34 -9.49 4.70
C HIS A 170 18.60 -8.01 4.97
N PRO A 171 18.55 -7.13 3.95
CA PRO A 171 18.54 -5.69 4.18
C PRO A 171 17.35 -5.32 5.10
N ARG A 172 17.62 -4.45 6.09
CA ARG A 172 16.70 -4.09 7.19
C ARG A 172 16.04 -2.71 7.03
N GLY A 173 16.21 -2.12 5.86
CA GLY A 173 15.60 -0.85 5.52
C GLY A 173 15.94 -0.49 4.08
N ILE A 174 14.93 -0.13 3.31
CA ILE A 174 15.07 0.49 1.99
C ILE A 174 14.39 1.85 2.08
N ASP A 175 15.06 2.88 1.57
CA ASP A 175 14.50 4.23 1.51
C ASP A 175 15.06 4.97 0.30
N PHE A 176 14.23 5.83 -0.29
CA PHE A 176 14.65 6.78 -1.30
C PHE A 176 14.90 8.13 -0.61
N GLY A 177 16.16 8.58 -0.62
CA GLY A 177 16.57 9.83 0.03
C GLY A 177 16.24 11.11 -0.72
#